data_AF-A0A0C4FAR1-F1
#
_entry.id   AF-A0A0C4FAR1-F1
#
_cell.length_a   1.000
_cell.length_b   1.000
_cell.length_c   1.000
_cell.angle_alpha   90.00
_cell.angle_beta   90.00
_cell.angle_gamma   90.00
#
_symmetry.space_group_name_H-M   'P 1'
#
loop_
_entity.id
_entity.type
_entity.pdbx_description
1 polymer ?
#
loop_
_entity_poly.entity_id
_entity_poly.type
_entity_poly.pdbx_seq_one_letter_code
_entity_poly.pdbx_strand_id
1 'polypeptide(L)'
;MTDSVISDKKLKALAIETAIKSIPALTQENFSSWKERMINLFENLSVKEIFTNNTGIISVQNELFIRTIMTSKLDVEIQSNVVNKDNRGDALKIWNAIIEYFASKHSANRAQIWNEFSYITFEETDIKTLSPKSKN
;
A
#
# COMPACT_ATOMS: atom_id res chain seq x y z
N MET A 1 27.90 -2.85 -29.60
CA MET A 1 27.46 -1.97 -28.48
C MET A 1 25.95 -1.71 -28.50
N THR A 2 25.31 -1.62 -29.67
CA THR A 2 23.87 -1.40 -29.85
C THR A 2 22.98 -2.53 -29.30
N ASP A 3 23.39 -3.78 -29.47
CA ASP A 3 22.53 -4.93 -29.16
C ASP A 3 22.36 -5.16 -27.65
N SER A 4 23.40 -4.88 -26.85
CA SER A 4 23.35 -4.94 -25.38
C SER A 4 22.38 -3.91 -24.81
N VAL A 5 22.45 -2.66 -25.30
CA VAL A 5 21.56 -1.56 -24.84
C VAL A 5 20.10 -1.85 -25.20
N ILE A 6 19.85 -2.47 -26.36
CA ILE A 6 18.50 -2.90 -26.76
C ILE A 6 18.01 -4.03 -25.86
N SER A 7 18.87 -4.98 -25.49
CA SER A 7 18.55 -6.07 -24.56
C SER A 7 18.17 -5.53 -23.18
N ASP A 8 18.94 -4.57 -22.64
CA ASP A 8 18.68 -4.00 -21.31
C ASP A 8 17.36 -3.23 -21.26
N LYS A 9 17.03 -2.48 -22.32
CA LYS A 9 15.74 -1.79 -22.44
C LYS A 9 14.56 -2.77 -22.48
N LYS A 10 14.70 -3.88 -23.21
CA LYS A 10 13.68 -4.94 -23.27
C LYS A 10 13.51 -5.61 -21.91
N LEU A 11 14.60 -5.94 -21.23
CA LEU A 11 14.56 -6.53 -19.90
C LEU A 11 13.86 -5.60 -18.89
N LYS A 12 14.19 -4.31 -18.91
CA LYS A 12 13.53 -3.30 -18.06
C LYS A 12 12.03 -3.17 -18.36
N ALA A 13 11.64 -3.19 -19.63
CA ALA A 13 10.24 -3.15 -20.03
C ALA A 13 9.46 -4.37 -19.52
N LEU A 14 10.02 -5.58 -19.65
CA LEU A 14 9.43 -6.81 -19.14
C LEU A 14 9.30 -6.81 -17.61
N ALA A 15 10.29 -6.26 -16.90
CA ALA A 15 10.23 -6.12 -15.44
C ALA A 15 9.10 -5.18 -15.02
N ILE A 16 8.93 -4.03 -15.69
CA ILE A 16 7.84 -3.08 -15.44
C ILE A 16 6.48 -3.72 -15.74
N GLU A 17 6.34 -4.41 -16.88
CA GLU A 17 5.10 -5.10 -17.24
C GLU A 17 4.73 -6.17 -16.20
N THR A 18 5.71 -6.95 -15.76
CA THR A 18 5.54 -7.97 -14.72
C THR A 18 5.13 -7.33 -13.40
N ALA A 19 5.77 -6.24 -12.98
CA ALA A 19 5.42 -5.52 -11.76
C ALA A 19 3.97 -5.03 -11.80
N ILE A 20 3.53 -4.42 -12.92
CA ILE A 20 2.16 -3.91 -13.10
C ILE A 20 1.11 -5.02 -13.03
N LYS A 21 1.36 -6.15 -13.69
CA LYS A 21 0.47 -7.33 -13.65
C LYS A 21 0.37 -7.90 -12.24
N SER A 22 1.43 -7.79 -11.46
CA SER A 22 1.49 -8.32 -10.11
C SER A 22 0.71 -7.48 -9.09
N ILE A 23 0.51 -6.18 -9.33
CA ILE A 23 -0.20 -5.28 -8.40
C ILE A 23 -1.69 -5.64 -8.37
N PRO A 24 -2.23 -6.09 -7.21
CA PRO A 24 -3.66 -6.36 -7.07
C PRO A 24 -4.46 -5.05 -7.01
N ALA A 25 -5.78 -5.13 -7.11
CA ALA A 25 -6.61 -4.02 -6.64
C ALA A 25 -6.40 -3.85 -5.12
N LEU A 26 -6.15 -2.63 -4.67
CA LEU A 26 -6.07 -2.27 -3.26
C LEU A 26 -7.44 -2.44 -2.64
N THR A 27 -7.49 -3.15 -1.52
CA THR A 27 -8.67 -3.30 -0.66
C THR A 27 -8.28 -3.01 0.79
N GLN A 28 -9.24 -3.03 1.71
CA GLN A 28 -8.94 -2.86 3.15
C GLN A 28 -7.94 -3.90 3.70
N GLU A 29 -7.90 -5.10 3.10
CA GLU A 29 -7.20 -6.26 3.67
C GLU A 29 -5.78 -6.45 3.15
N ASN A 30 -5.43 -5.87 2.00
CA ASN A 30 -4.19 -6.19 1.29
C ASN A 30 -3.16 -5.05 1.23
N PHE A 31 -3.38 -3.96 1.98
CA PHE A 31 -2.56 -2.75 1.91
C PHE A 31 -1.06 -2.99 1.99
N SER A 32 -0.58 -3.80 2.94
CA SER A 32 0.86 -4.07 3.09
C SER A 32 1.47 -4.70 1.84
N SER A 33 0.81 -5.72 1.27
CA SER A 33 1.28 -6.37 0.04
C SER A 33 1.14 -5.47 -1.19
N TRP A 34 0.05 -4.70 -1.26
CA TRP A 34 -0.15 -3.73 -2.33
C TRP A 34 0.94 -2.64 -2.33
N LYS A 35 1.24 -2.09 -1.15
CA LYS A 35 2.28 -1.06 -0.94
C LYS A 35 3.65 -1.55 -1.38
N GLU A 36 4.01 -2.77 -1.02
CA GLU A 36 5.28 -3.40 -1.42
C GLU A 36 5.39 -3.49 -2.95
N ARG A 37 4.33 -3.96 -3.63
CA ARG A 37 4.31 -4.08 -5.10
C ARG A 37 4.39 -2.72 -5.80
N MET A 38 3.77 -1.69 -5.24
CA MET A 38 3.90 -0.31 -5.73
C MET A 38 5.33 0.23 -5.56
N ILE A 39 5.96 -0.01 -4.41
CA ILE A 39 7.35 0.38 -4.17
C ILE A 39 8.28 -0.32 -5.18
N ASN A 40 8.08 -1.61 -5.44
CA ASN A 40 8.85 -2.35 -6.44
C ASN A 40 8.70 -1.73 -7.85
N LEU A 41 7.49 -1.29 -8.22
CA LEU A 41 7.29 -0.54 -9.47
C LEU A 41 8.07 0.78 -9.46
N PHE A 42 8.05 1.52 -8.34
CA PHE A 42 8.79 2.78 -8.22
C PHE A 42 10.31 2.60 -8.31
N GLU A 43 10.86 1.50 -7.79
CA GLU A 43 12.27 1.15 -7.94
C GLU A 43 12.63 0.86 -9.40
N ASN A 44 11.79 0.08 -10.11
CA ASN A 44 11.96 -0.18 -11.54
C ASN A 44 11.91 1.11 -12.38
N LEU A 45 11.13 2.10 -11.95
CA LEU A 45 11.04 3.42 -12.57
C LEU A 45 12.09 4.41 -12.06
N SER A 46 12.89 4.04 -11.06
CA SER A 46 13.90 4.89 -10.41
C SER A 46 13.31 6.16 -9.76
N VAL A 47 12.13 6.06 -9.18
CA VAL A 47 11.38 7.19 -8.55
C VAL A 47 11.00 6.93 -7.09
N LYS A 48 11.43 5.82 -6.49
CA LYS A 48 11.07 5.44 -5.09
C LYS A 48 11.27 6.59 -4.09
N GLU A 49 12.43 7.24 -4.12
CA GLU A 49 12.80 8.31 -3.19
C GLU A 49 11.84 9.51 -3.23
N ILE A 50 11.19 9.75 -4.38
CA ILE A 50 10.19 10.82 -4.53
C ILE A 50 8.93 10.47 -3.72
N PHE A 51 8.52 9.20 -3.70
CA PHE A 51 7.31 8.76 -3.02
C PHE A 51 7.52 8.39 -1.54
N THR A 52 8.71 7.95 -1.15
CA THR A 52 8.99 7.56 0.23
C THR A 52 9.58 8.70 1.06
N ASN A 53 10.41 9.54 0.44
CA ASN A 53 11.21 10.56 1.12
C ASN A 53 10.95 11.98 0.58
N ASN A 54 9.97 12.15 -0.33
CA ASN A 54 9.64 13.43 -0.96
C ASN A 54 10.87 14.14 -1.56
N THR A 55 11.82 13.35 -2.08
CA THR A 55 13.11 13.84 -2.59
C THR A 55 13.19 13.67 -4.10
N GLY A 56 13.48 14.76 -4.81
CA GLY A 56 13.70 14.77 -6.26
C GLY A 56 12.54 15.33 -7.07
N ILE A 57 12.63 15.19 -8.40
CA ILE A 57 11.62 15.67 -9.35
C ILE A 57 11.15 14.49 -10.20
N ILE A 58 9.82 14.31 -10.27
CA ILE A 58 9.21 13.31 -11.15
C ILE A 58 9.00 13.90 -12.54
N SER A 59 9.32 13.14 -13.59
CA SER A 59 9.02 13.56 -14.96
C SER A 59 7.51 13.53 -15.20
N VAL A 60 7.01 14.39 -16.09
CA VAL A 60 5.58 14.44 -16.47
C VAL A 60 5.08 13.07 -16.95
N GLN A 61 5.91 12.35 -17.70
CA GLN A 61 5.57 11.00 -18.18
C GLN A 61 5.45 9.99 -17.04
N ASN A 62 6.40 9.98 -16.09
CA ASN A 62 6.34 9.08 -14.95
C ASN A 62 5.18 9.43 -14.01
N GLU A 63 4.89 10.72 -13.82
CA GLU A 63 3.72 11.18 -13.04
C GLU A 63 2.43 10.61 -13.62
N LEU A 64 2.18 10.85 -14.91
CA LEU A 64 0.96 10.41 -15.59
C LEU A 64 0.84 8.88 -15.55
N PHE A 65 1.94 8.18 -15.81
CA PHE A 65 1.97 6.72 -15.83
C PHE A 65 1.65 6.12 -14.46
N ILE A 66 2.31 6.62 -13.41
CA ILE A 66 2.11 6.14 -12.04
C ILE A 66 0.72 6.49 -11.54
N ARG A 67 0.22 7.70 -11.81
CA ARG A 67 -1.15 8.11 -11.46
C ARG A 67 -2.19 7.20 -12.11
N THR A 68 -2.01 6.88 -13.38
CA THR A 68 -2.91 5.96 -14.11
C THR A 68 -2.91 4.57 -13.47
N ILE A 69 -1.74 4.03 -13.16
CA ILE A 69 -1.64 2.71 -12.51
C ILE A 69 -2.27 2.75 -11.12
N MET A 70 -1.89 3.70 -10.26
CA MET A 70 -2.44 3.80 -8.91
C MET A 70 -3.96 3.87 -8.92
N THR A 71 -4.54 4.80 -9.69
CA THR A 71 -6.00 4.97 -9.76
C THR A 71 -6.73 3.76 -10.34
N SER A 72 -6.14 3.06 -11.31
CA SER A 72 -6.70 1.80 -11.86
C SER A 72 -6.65 0.61 -10.90
N LYS A 73 -5.83 0.70 -9.85
CA LYS A 73 -5.60 -0.36 -8.86
C LYS A 73 -6.26 -0.04 -7.52
N LEU A 74 -7.23 0.86 -7.47
CA LEU A 74 -8.06 1.08 -6.29
C LEU A 74 -9.39 0.36 -6.50
N ASP A 75 -9.89 -0.34 -5.48
CA ASP A 75 -11.30 -0.67 -5.46
C ASP A 75 -12.14 0.61 -5.25
N VAL A 76 -13.43 0.53 -5.55
CA VAL A 76 -14.34 1.69 -5.55
C VAL A 76 -14.44 2.33 -4.17
N GLU A 77 -14.45 1.52 -3.09
CA GLU A 77 -14.55 2.03 -1.73
C GLU A 77 -13.29 2.82 -1.37
N ILE A 78 -12.11 2.24 -1.58
CA ILE A 78 -10.85 2.94 -1.31
C ILE A 78 -10.73 4.19 -2.17
N GLN A 79 -11.05 4.11 -3.46
CA GLN A 79 -10.98 5.25 -4.37
C GLN A 79 -11.80 6.44 -3.87
N SER A 80 -13.02 6.20 -3.39
CA SER A 80 -13.91 7.26 -2.88
C SER A 80 -13.37 7.96 -1.63
N ASN A 81 -12.51 7.28 -0.86
CA ASN A 81 -11.93 7.81 0.37
C ASN A 81 -10.59 8.55 0.15
N VAL A 82 -9.82 8.14 -0.87
CA VAL A 82 -8.45 8.62 -1.06
C VAL A 82 -8.26 9.54 -2.28
N VAL A 83 -9.22 9.59 -3.20
CA VAL A 83 -9.17 10.44 -4.41
C VAL A 83 -10.26 11.49 -4.38
N ASN A 84 -9.88 12.76 -4.55
CA ASN A 84 -10.78 13.91 -4.56
C ASN A 84 -10.36 14.96 -5.60
N LYS A 85 -11.09 16.07 -5.68
CA LYS A 85 -10.82 17.16 -6.64
C LYS A 85 -9.42 17.79 -6.50
N ASP A 86 -8.82 17.73 -5.30
CA ASP A 86 -7.57 18.42 -4.96
C ASP A 86 -6.33 17.56 -5.23
N ASN A 87 -6.49 16.22 -5.25
CA ASN A 87 -5.39 15.29 -5.50
C ASN A 87 -5.50 14.44 -6.78
N ARG A 88 -6.67 14.35 -7.43
CA ARG A 88 -6.89 13.47 -8.61
C ARG A 88 -5.94 13.68 -9.79
N GLY A 89 -5.24 14.81 -9.83
CA GLY A 89 -4.26 15.16 -10.87
C GLY A 89 -2.80 15.01 -10.45
N ASP A 90 -2.52 14.44 -9.27
CA ASP A 90 -1.19 14.42 -8.66
C ASP A 90 -0.92 13.04 -8.03
N ALA A 91 -0.05 12.26 -8.67
CA ALA A 91 0.36 10.94 -8.18
C ALA A 91 0.87 10.95 -6.72
N LEU A 92 1.67 11.96 -6.34
CA LEU A 92 2.28 12.00 -5.02
C LEU A 92 1.23 12.29 -3.94
N LYS A 93 0.28 13.19 -4.22
CA LYS A 93 -0.83 13.45 -3.30
C LYS A 93 -1.75 12.25 -3.15
N ILE A 94 -2.00 11.49 -4.22
CA ILE A 94 -2.79 10.25 -4.15
C ILE A 94 -2.06 9.21 -3.29
N TRP A 95 -0.75 9.03 -3.51
CA TRP A 95 0.07 8.12 -2.70
C TRP A 95 0.00 8.48 -1.22
N ASN A 96 0.22 9.74 -0.86
CA ASN A 96 0.16 10.19 0.53
C ASN A 96 -1.23 9.98 1.14
N ALA A 97 -2.30 10.31 0.41
CA ALA A 97 -3.67 10.08 0.88
C ALA A 97 -3.94 8.59 1.15
N ILE A 98 -3.42 7.67 0.33
CA ILE A 98 -3.52 6.22 0.57
C ILE A 98 -2.77 5.85 1.85
N ILE A 99 -1.51 6.28 2.02
CA ILE A 99 -0.71 5.97 3.21
C ILE A 99 -1.39 6.49 4.49
N GLU A 100 -1.88 7.73 4.47
CA GLU A 100 -2.58 8.37 5.58
C GLU A 100 -3.89 7.65 5.93
N TYR A 101 -4.68 7.28 4.92
CA TYR A 101 -5.92 6.55 5.10
C TYR A 101 -5.69 5.25 5.88
N PHE A 102 -4.75 4.42 5.44
CA PHE A 102 -4.47 3.14 6.11
C PHE A 102 -3.78 3.31 7.47
N ALA A 103 -2.91 4.32 7.64
CA ALA A 103 -2.35 4.65 8.94
C ALA A 103 -3.44 5.04 9.95
N SER A 104 -4.40 5.85 9.54
CA SER A 104 -5.53 6.28 10.37
C SER A 104 -6.42 5.12 10.76
N LYS A 105 -6.80 4.24 9.81
CA LYS A 105 -7.63 3.05 10.07
C LYS A 105 -6.96 2.09 11.04
N HIS A 106 -5.66 1.82 10.88
CA HIS A 106 -4.93 1.00 11.83
C HIS A 106 -4.88 1.63 13.24
N SER A 107 -4.72 2.95 13.34
CA SER A 107 -4.72 3.63 14.64
C SER A 107 -6.09 3.59 15.32
N ALA A 108 -7.17 3.84 14.57
CA ALA A 108 -8.54 3.80 15.08
C ALA A 108 -8.95 2.38 15.50
N ASN A 109 -8.65 1.37 14.68
CA ASN A 109 -8.92 -0.03 15.01
C ASN A 109 -8.17 -0.45 16.28
N ARG A 110 -6.91 -0.06 16.45
CA ARG A 110 -6.16 -0.32 17.70
C ARG A 110 -6.78 0.38 18.91
N ALA A 111 -7.21 1.64 18.76
CA ALA A 111 -7.84 2.39 19.85
C ALA A 111 -9.18 1.78 20.26
N GLN A 112 -9.99 1.34 19.28
CA GLN A 112 -11.26 0.67 19.54
C GLN A 112 -11.05 -0.66 20.27
N ILE A 113 -10.14 -1.51 19.78
CA ILE A 113 -9.79 -2.79 20.42
C ILE A 113 -9.34 -2.54 21.86
N TRP A 114 -8.48 -1.54 22.10
CA TRP A 114 -8.02 -1.18 23.44
C TRP A 114 -9.19 -0.77 24.36
N ASN A 115 -10.09 0.09 23.87
CA ASN A 115 -11.25 0.50 24.64
C ASN A 115 -12.12 -0.72 25.01
N GLU A 116 -12.45 -1.58 24.04
CA GLU A 116 -13.21 -2.81 24.28
C GLU A 116 -12.54 -3.71 25.34
N PHE A 117 -11.22 -3.92 25.27
CA PHE A 117 -10.47 -4.68 26.28
C PHE A 117 -10.47 -4.01 27.66
N SER A 118 -10.38 -2.67 27.71
CA SER A 118 -10.36 -1.93 28.99
C SER A 118 -11.69 -1.97 29.75
N TYR A 119 -12.79 -2.29 29.07
CA TYR A 119 -14.11 -2.47 29.67
C TYR A 119 -14.40 -3.90 30.11
N ILE A 120 -13.52 -4.86 29.83
CA ILE A 120 -13.64 -6.22 30.39
C ILE A 120 -13.24 -6.16 31.86
N THR A 121 -14.23 -6.10 32.75
CA THR A 121 -14.03 -6.33 34.19
C THR A 121 -13.64 -7.78 34.41
N PHE A 122 -12.43 -7.99 34.90
CA PHE A 122 -11.90 -9.30 35.25
C PHE A 122 -12.67 -9.84 36.47
N GLU A 123 -13.44 -10.92 36.28
CA GLU A 123 -14.05 -11.66 37.38
C GLU A 123 -13.13 -12.86 37.73
N GLU A 124 -12.86 -13.11 39.01
CA GLU A 124 -11.99 -14.21 39.48
C GLU A 124 -12.39 -15.60 38.94
N THR A 125 -13.62 -15.75 38.46
CA THR A 125 -14.13 -16.97 37.81
C THR A 125 -13.49 -17.28 36.46
N ASP A 126 -12.94 -16.28 35.76
CA ASP A 126 -12.39 -16.43 34.39
C ASP A 126 -11.06 -17.22 34.36
N ILE A 127 -10.36 -17.32 35.50
CA ILE A 127 -9.10 -18.07 35.63
C ILE A 127 -9.35 -19.59 35.67
N LYS A 128 -10.51 -20.05 36.19
CA LYS A 128 -10.75 -21.48 36.45
C LYS A 128 -10.95 -22.34 35.20
N THR A 129 -11.16 -21.74 34.02
CA THR A 129 -11.38 -22.46 32.76
C THR A 129 -10.12 -22.65 31.91
N LEU A 130 -9.01 -21.98 32.23
CA LEU A 130 -7.73 -22.12 31.52
C LEU A 130 -6.84 -23.18 32.20
N SER A 131 -7.29 -24.43 32.22
CA SER A 131 -6.41 -25.56 32.52
C SER A 131 -5.89 -26.18 31.21
N PRO A 132 -4.57 -26.36 31.02
CA PRO A 132 -4.04 -27.01 29.84
C PRO A 132 -4.39 -28.49 29.91
N LYS A 133 -5.26 -28.96 29.01
CA LYS A 133 -5.40 -30.40 28.76
C LYS A 133 -4.13 -30.91 28.09
N SER A 134 -3.15 -31.26 28.92
CA SER A 134 -2.15 -32.27 28.61
C SER A 134 -2.88 -33.56 28.23
N LYS A 135 -2.74 -34.00 26.97
CA LYS A 135 -3.10 -35.36 26.57
C LYS A 135 -1.80 -36.14 26.46
N ASN A 136 -1.67 -37.14 27.33
CA ASN A 136 -0.74 -38.26 27.22
C ASN A 136 -1.05 -39.09 25.97
#